data_AF-W7Q121-F1
#
_entry.id   AF-W7Q121-F1
#
_cell.length_a   1.000
_cell.length_b   1.000
_cell.length_c   1.000
_cell.angle_alpha   90.00
_cell.angle_beta   90.00
_cell.angle_gamma   90.00
#
_symmetry.space_group_name_H-M   'P 1'
#
loop_
_entity.id
_entity.type
_entity.pdbx_description
1 polymer ?
#
loop_
_entity_poly.entity_id
_entity_poly.type
_entity_poly.pdbx_seq_one_letter_code
_entity_poly.pdbx_strand_id
1 'polypeptide(L)'
;MGLTNTSMVMSNLESRHKHQFNLGLPGRATWIVNERGLYELLLQSRKPEAREFKRWVTCTVLPTIRKGGAYVMGEEKVTTRAVRGGTGRTK
;
A
#
# COMPACT_ATOMS: atom_id res chain seq x y z
N MET A 1 2.06 2.21 14.88
CA MET A 1 1.27 2.89 15.92
C MET A 1 0.20 1.96 16.49
N GLY A 2 0.15 1.81 17.81
CA GLY A 2 -0.85 1.03 18.57
C GLY A 2 -1.75 2.04 19.24
N LEU A 3 -2.18 2.98 18.41
CA LEU A 3 -3.09 4.03 18.79
C LEU A 3 -4.45 3.41 18.52
N THR A 4 -5.11 2.96 19.58
CA THR A 4 -6.51 2.51 19.55
C THR A 4 -7.44 3.63 19.11
N ASN A 5 -6.99 4.89 19.21
CA ASN A 5 -7.77 6.07 18.83
C ASN A 5 -7.36 6.60 17.43
N THR A 6 -8.29 6.52 16.48
CA THR A 6 -8.15 7.05 15.12
C THR A 6 -7.82 8.54 15.09
N SER A 7 -8.33 9.34 16.03
CA SER A 7 -8.10 10.80 16.07
C SER A 7 -6.63 11.16 16.33
N MET A 8 -5.91 10.33 17.10
CA MET A 8 -4.48 10.54 17.39
C MET A 8 -3.59 10.16 16.20
N VAL A 9 -4.09 9.32 15.28
CA VAL A 9 -3.41 9.07 14.01
C VAL A 9 -3.62 10.26 13.06
N MET A 10 -4.82 10.86 13.08
CA MET A 10 -5.12 12.02 12.24
C MET A 10 -4.29 13.26 12.58
N SER A 11 -3.78 13.41 13.82
CA SER A 11 -2.90 14.53 14.16
C SER A 11 -1.54 14.45 13.46
N ASN A 12 -1.04 13.26 13.15
CA ASN A 12 0.26 13.05 12.50
C ASN A 12 0.21 13.25 10.98
N LEU A 13 -0.99 13.30 10.40
CA LEU A 13 -1.19 13.44 8.96
C LEU A 13 -1.13 14.91 8.55
N GLU A 14 -0.54 15.21 7.39
CA GLU A 14 -0.48 16.59 6.86
C GLU A 14 -1.89 17.19 6.68
N SER A 15 -2.06 18.47 6.99
CA SER A 15 -3.38 19.13 6.96
C SER A 15 -4.08 19.07 5.61
N ARG A 16 -3.35 19.08 4.49
CA ARG A 16 -3.94 18.97 3.14
C ARG A 16 -4.43 17.56 2.79
N HIS A 17 -4.03 16.54 3.55
CA HIS A 17 -4.40 15.14 3.32
C HIS A 17 -5.63 14.71 4.12
N LYS A 18 -6.15 15.59 4.99
CA LYS A 18 -7.29 15.34 5.87
C LYS A 18 -8.28 16.49 5.85
N HIS A 19 -9.55 16.18 6.02
CA HIS A 19 -10.60 17.17 6.19
C HIS A 19 -11.61 16.66 7.22
N GLN A 20 -12.14 17.54 8.08
CA GLN A 20 -13.31 17.22 8.89
C GLN A 20 -14.55 17.68 8.15
N PHE A 21 -15.45 16.75 7.86
CA PHE A 21 -16.73 17.04 7.25
C PHE A 21 -17.86 16.76 8.22
N ASN A 22 -18.79 17.71 8.34
CA ASN A 22 -20.02 17.48 9.09
C ASN A 22 -21.04 16.82 8.17
N LEU A 23 -21.22 15.51 8.34
CA LEU A 23 -22.17 14.71 7.55
C LEU A 23 -23.63 14.84 8.03
N GLY A 24 -23.91 15.72 9.01
CA GLY A 24 -25.24 15.81 9.64
C GLY A 24 -25.59 14.59 10.50
N LEU A 25 -24.63 13.71 10.76
CA LEU A 25 -24.78 12.55 11.61
C LEU A 25 -24.70 12.96 13.10
N PRO A 26 -25.50 12.35 13.98
CA PRO A 26 -25.40 12.59 15.42
C PRO A 26 -24.02 12.15 15.91
N GLY A 27 -23.20 13.11 16.34
CA GLY A 27 -21.84 12.85 16.79
C GLY A 27 -20.85 13.94 16.36
N ARG A 28 -19.57 13.58 16.34
CA ARG A 28 -18.46 14.46 15.98
C ARG A 28 -18.32 14.51 14.46
N ALA A 29 -17.80 15.61 13.92
CA ALA A 29 -17.47 15.71 12.49
C ALA A 29 -16.55 14.55 12.07
N THR A 30 -16.81 13.97 10.90
CA THR A 30 -16.12 12.78 10.41
C THR A 30 -14.85 13.19 9.67
N TRP A 31 -13.76 12.49 9.96
CA TRP A 31 -12.51 12.67 9.23
C TRP A 31 -12.57 11.97 7.87
N ILE A 32 -12.27 12.72 6.82
CA ILE A 32 -12.09 12.23 5.46
C ILE A 32 -10.61 12.41 5.12
N VAL A 33 -10.02 11.41 4.45
CA VAL A 33 -8.65 11.46 3.95
C VAL A 33 -8.65 11.26 2.45
N ASN A 34 -7.72 11.91 1.75
CA ASN A 34 -7.48 11.64 0.34
C ASN A 34 -6.53 10.45 0.17
N GLU A 35 -6.25 10.08 -1.07
CA GLU A 35 -5.38 8.96 -1.43
C GLU A 35 -3.96 9.10 -0.84
N ARG A 36 -3.36 10.29 -0.89
CA ARG A 36 -2.04 10.56 -0.29
C ARG A 36 -2.06 10.30 1.22
N GLY A 37 -3.09 10.80 1.89
CA GLY A 37 -3.30 10.56 3.32
C GLY A 37 -3.52 9.08 3.64
N LEU A 38 -4.31 8.38 2.82
CA LEU A 38 -4.52 6.95 2.97
C LEU A 38 -3.20 6.16 2.90
N TYR A 39 -2.32 6.47 1.94
CA TYR A 39 -1.02 5.81 1.84
C TYR A 39 -0.12 6.10 3.03
N GLU A 40 -0.06 7.34 3.51
CA GLU A 40 0.69 7.68 4.73
C GLU A 40 0.19 6.84 5.94
N LEU A 41 -1.13 6.73 6.10
CA LEU A 41 -1.73 5.92 7.15
C LEU A 41 -1.36 4.43 7.03
N LEU A 42 -1.44 3.87 5.82
CA LEU A 42 -1.10 2.46 5.58
C LEU A 42 0.37 2.18 5.87
N LEU A 43 1.27 3.08 5.47
CA LEU A 43 2.70 2.92 5.71
C LEU A 43 3.04 2.98 7.21
N GLN A 44 2.41 3.89 7.97
CA GLN A 44 2.62 4.06 9.41
C GLN A 44 1.88 3.02 10.29
N SER A 45 0.86 2.36 9.75
CA SER A 45 0.02 1.42 10.48
C SER A 45 0.80 0.19 11.00
N ARG A 46 0.46 -0.26 12.22
CA ARG A 46 0.96 -1.52 12.81
C ARG A 46 -0.03 -2.68 12.65
N LYS A 47 -1.20 -2.45 12.05
CA LYS A 47 -2.22 -3.48 11.86
C LYS A 47 -1.73 -4.59 10.91
N PRO A 48 -2.12 -5.85 11.12
CA PRO A 48 -1.63 -6.97 10.31
C PRO A 48 -1.96 -6.79 8.82
N GLU A 49 -3.14 -6.27 8.49
CA GLU A 49 -3.58 -6.04 7.11
C GLU A 49 -2.66 -5.03 6.40
N ALA A 50 -2.26 -3.96 7.10
CA ALA A 50 -1.33 -2.98 6.57
C ALA A 50 0.10 -3.52 6.42
N ARG A 51 0.49 -4.53 7.22
CA ARG A 51 1.79 -5.20 7.05
C ARG A 51 1.84 -6.02 5.78
N GLU A 52 0.75 -6.71 5.44
CA GLU A 52 0.67 -7.48 4.19
C GLU A 52 0.72 -6.58 2.97
N PHE A 53 -0.04 -5.48 2.99
CA PHE A 53 0.01 -4.47 1.94
C PHE A 53 1.41 -3.89 1.79
N LYS A 54 2.06 -3.48 2.89
CA LYS A 54 3.45 -3.00 2.87
C LYS A 54 4.40 -4.01 2.25
N ARG A 55 4.33 -5.28 2.68
CA ARG A 55 5.17 -6.36 2.15
C ARG A 55 4.96 -6.53 0.65
N TRP A 56 3.72 -6.54 0.18
CA TRP A 56 3.41 -6.63 -1.23
C TRP A 56 3.96 -5.44 -2.03
N VAL A 57 3.79 -4.20 -1.53
CA VAL A 57 4.36 -3.01 -2.18
C VAL A 57 5.89 -3.08 -2.23
N THR A 58 6.56 -3.40 -1.13
CA THR A 58 8.03 -3.39 -1.05
C THR A 58 8.70 -4.56 -1.75
N CYS A 59 8.08 -5.74 -1.77
CA CYS A 59 8.68 -6.95 -2.33
C CYS A 59 8.27 -7.19 -3.79
N THR A 60 7.09 -6.74 -4.19
CA THR A 60 6.55 -7.01 -5.54
C THR A 60 6.49 -5.73 -6.37
N VAL A 61 5.73 -4.72 -5.91
CA VAL A 61 5.42 -3.54 -6.74
C VAL A 61 6.67 -2.69 -7.00
N LEU A 62 7.32 -2.19 -5.95
CA LEU A 62 8.47 -1.30 -6.08
C LEU A 62 9.65 -1.96 -6.81
N PRO A 63 10.02 -3.23 -6.54
CA PRO A 63 11.07 -3.89 -7.31
C PRO A 63 10.73 -4.05 -8.79
N THR A 64 9.46 -4.31 -9.13
CA THR A 64 9.02 -4.42 -10.52
C THR A 64 9.12 -3.08 -11.23
N ILE A 65 8.61 -1.99 -10.62
CA ILE A 65 8.73 -0.63 -11.18
C ILE A 65 10.20 -0.24 -11.33
N ARG A 66 11.05 -0.52 -10.33
CA ARG A 66 12.48 -0.17 -10.38
C ARG A 66 13.22 -0.88 -11.52
N LYS A 67 12.84 -2.11 -11.86
CA LYS A 67 13.49 -2.91 -12.92
C LYS A 67 12.88 -2.67 -14.29
N GLY A 68 11.56 -2.58 -14.38
CA GLY A 68 10.79 -2.55 -15.63
C GLY A 68 10.13 -1.22 -15.97
N GLY A 69 10.27 -0.20 -15.11
CA GLY A 69 9.69 1.14 -15.32
C GLY A 69 8.19 1.24 -15.03
N ALA A 70 7.47 0.12 -14.95
CA ALA A 70 6.05 0.07 -14.66
C ALA A 70 5.69 -1.18 -13.83
N TYR A 71 4.49 -1.19 -13.27
CA TYR A 71 3.88 -2.37 -12.68
C TYR A 71 2.56 -2.62 -13.39
N VAL A 72 2.47 -3.76 -14.09
CA VAL A 72 1.25 -4.21 -14.77
C VAL A 72 0.73 -5.44 -14.03
N MET A 73 -0.52 -5.36 -13.57
CA MET A 73 -1.17 -6.48 -12.89
C MET A 73 -1.23 -7.70 -13.81
N GLY A 74 -0.46 -8.74 -13.48
CA GLY A 74 -0.35 -9.98 -14.25
C GLY A 74 1.07 -10.39 -14.64
N GLU A 75 2.05 -9.50 -14.56
CA GLU A 75 3.44 -9.77 -14.97
C GLU A 75 4.27 -10.57 -13.95
N GLU A 76 3.74 -10.78 -12.74
CA GLU A 76 4.35 -11.64 -11.71
C GLU A 76 4.70 -13.05 -12.24
N LYS A 77 3.92 -13.56 -13.20
CA LYS A 77 4.13 -14.89 -13.80
C LYS A 77 5.18 -14.93 -14.91
N VAL A 78 5.59 -13.79 -15.49
CA VAL A 78 6.49 -13.79 -16.66
C VAL A 78 7.94 -14.04 -16.24
N THR A 79 8.40 -13.44 -15.13
CA THR A 79 9.79 -13.63 -14.67
C THR A 79 10.08 -15.02 -14.10
N THR A 80 9.07 -15.74 -13.61
CA THR A 80 9.26 -17.10 -13.05
C THR A 80 9.45 -18.16 -14.14
N ARG A 81 9.01 -17.88 -15.37
CA ARG A 81 9.02 -18.86 -16.47
C ARG A 81 10.29 -18.84 -17.32
N ALA A 82 11.18 -17.86 -17.12
CA ALA A 82 12.41 -17.72 -17.89
C ALA A 82 13.60 -18.55 -17.34
N VAL A 83 13.48 -19.16 -16.15
CA VAL A 83 14.60 -19.89 -15.50
C VAL A 83 14.48 -21.43 -15.61
N ARG A 84 13.44 -21.97 -16.26
CA ARG A 84 13.23 -23.43 -16.42
C ARG A 84 13.38 -23.97 -17.85
N GLY A 85 14.16 -23.30 -18.70
CA GLY A 85 14.36 -23.71 -20.09
C GLY A 85 15.82 -23.71 -20.50
N GLY A 86 16.63 -24.65 -19.99
CA GLY A 86 18.02 -24.78 -20.43
C GLY A 86 18.74 -26.00 -19.88
N THR A 87 18.81 -27.06 -20.70
CA THR A 87 19.81 -28.16 -20.73
C THR A 87 19.19 -29.55 -20.69
N GLY A 88 19.01 -30.11 -21.89
CA GLY A 88 18.69 -31.51 -22.18
C GLY A 88 19.15 -31.85 -23.59
N ARG A 89 20.47 -32.00 -23.71
CA ARG A 89 21.32 -32.41 -24.85
C ARG A 89 20.70 -33.51 -25.73
N THR A 90 20.63 -33.29 -27.04
CA THR A 90 20.37 -34.33 -28.06
C THR A 90 21.63 -34.59 -28.89
N LYS A 91 21.94 -35.89 -29.03
CA LYS A 91 23.05 -36.55 -29.72
C LYS A 91 24.44 -36.46 -29.08
#